data_AF-A0A820Y366-F1
#
_entry.id   AF-A0A820Y366-F1
#
_cell.length_a   1.000
_cell.length_b   1.000
_cell.length_c   1.000
_cell.angle_alpha   90.00
_cell.angle_beta   90.00
_cell.angle_gamma   90.00
#
_symmetry.space_group_name_H-M   'P 1'
#
loop_
_entity.id
_entity.type
_entity.pdbx_description
1 polymer ?
#
loop_
_entity_poly.entity_id
_entity_poly.type
_entity_poly.pdbx_seq_one_letter_code
_entity_poly.pdbx_strand_id
1 'polypeptide(L)'
;MVSTPNRMIGTTDGMVSTTNRMVSTTDGMVSTTDGMVSTRNRMVSTTDRMISTTDGMVSTTNRMVSTTNRMVSTTNRMISTTTSIATSMVPGNTIAFQRLVNIIYIDYDRNDSYRYD
;
A
#
# COMPACT_ATOMS: atom_id res chain seq x y z
N MET A 1 50.04 58.74 25.16
CA MET A 1 50.44 57.63 24.26
C MET A 1 49.54 56.38 24.36
N VAL A 2 48.44 56.40 25.13
CA VAL A 2 47.56 55.22 25.36
C VAL A 2 46.44 55.07 24.32
N SER A 3 46.25 56.07 23.45
CA SER A 3 45.12 56.18 22.53
C SER A 3 45.19 55.22 21.34
N THR A 4 46.38 54.84 20.88
CA THR A 4 46.57 53.89 19.78
C THR A 4 46.29 52.43 20.17
N PRO A 5 46.80 51.91 21.30
CA PRO A 5 46.44 50.57 21.79
C PRO A 5 44.94 50.38 22.00
N ASN A 6 44.26 51.35 22.62
CA ASN A 6 42.81 51.27 22.86
C ASN A 6 42.00 51.20 21.56
N ARG A 7 42.44 51.90 20.51
CA ARG A 7 41.80 51.85 19.19
C ARG A 7 41.98 50.49 18.50
N MET A 8 43.13 49.85 18.68
CA MET A 8 43.40 48.50 18.16
C MET A 8 42.57 47.43 18.88
N ILE A 9 42.37 47.56 20.19
CA ILE A 9 41.51 46.66 20.96
C ILE A 9 40.06 46.78 20.48
N GLY A 10 39.52 48.00 20.39
CA GLY A 10 38.13 48.21 19.93
C GLY A 10 37.87 47.74 18.49
N THR A 11 38.87 47.81 17.61
CA THR A 11 38.76 47.24 16.26
C THR A 11 38.77 45.72 16.28
N THR A 12 39.60 45.11 17.12
CA THR A 12 39.62 43.65 17.32
C THR A 12 38.30 43.13 17.87
N ASP A 13 37.76 43.78 18.90
CA ASP A 13 36.47 43.42 19.50
C ASP A 13 35.32 43.53 18.48
N GLY A 14 35.35 44.56 17.62
CA GLY A 14 34.40 44.72 16.52
C GLY A 14 34.46 43.58 15.49
N MET A 15 35.67 43.12 15.14
CA MET A 15 35.86 41.97 14.25
C MET A 15 35.36 40.67 14.88
N VAL A 16 35.64 40.44 16.17
CA VAL A 16 35.15 39.27 16.92
C VAL A 16 33.62 39.28 16.97
N SER A 17 33.01 40.43 17.29
CA SER A 17 31.55 40.58 17.32
C SER A 17 30.91 40.28 15.96
N THR A 18 31.54 40.73 14.88
CA THR A 18 31.06 40.46 13.51
C THR A 18 31.16 38.97 13.18
N THR A 19 32.28 38.34 13.52
CA THR A 19 32.49 36.89 13.32
C THR A 19 31.45 36.07 14.08
N ASN A 20 31.20 36.40 15.35
CA ASN A 20 30.18 35.70 16.15
C ASN A 20 28.78 35.83 15.55
N ARG A 21 28.39 37.00 15.03
CA ARG A 21 27.10 37.17 14.33
C ARG A 21 27.01 36.31 13.06
N MET A 22 28.10 36.21 12.30
CA MET A 22 28.13 35.35 11.12
C MET A 22 27.95 33.87 11.49
N VAL A 23 28.65 33.40 12.54
CA VAL A 23 28.52 32.03 13.06
C VAL A 23 27.08 31.75 13.48
N SER A 24 26.46 32.62 14.30
CA SER A 24 25.06 32.43 14.72
C SER A 24 24.08 32.41 13.55
N THR A 25 24.36 33.18 12.49
CA THR A 25 23.54 33.16 11.27
C THR A 25 23.65 31.82 10.56
N THR A 26 24.88 31.30 10.42
CA THR A 26 25.13 29.97 9.85
C THR A 26 24.45 28.86 10.65
N ASP A 27 24.56 28.89 11.98
CA ASP A 27 23.92 27.90 12.86
C ASP A 27 22.38 27.91 12.71
N GLY A 28 21.79 29.10 12.55
CA GLY A 28 20.36 29.25 12.27
C GLY A 28 19.95 28.66 10.91
N MET A 29 20.78 28.82 9.88
CA MET A 29 20.53 28.21 8.57
C MET A 29 20.63 26.68 8.61
N VAL A 30 21.61 26.14 9.34
CA VAL A 30 21.76 24.69 9.55
C VAL A 30 20.53 24.14 10.27
N SER A 31 20.12 24.76 11.38
CA SER A 31 18.94 24.34 12.15
C SER A 31 17.65 24.34 11.31
N THR A 32 17.50 25.34 10.43
CA THR A 32 16.36 25.42 9.50
C THR A 32 16.39 24.26 8.51
N THR A 33 17.57 23.95 7.95
CA THR A 33 17.76 22.85 7.01
C THR A 33 17.44 21.50 7.67
N ASP A 34 17.94 21.27 8.88
CA ASP A 34 17.66 20.06 9.65
C ASP A 34 16.15 19.89 9.93
N GLY A 35 15.46 20.99 10.25
CA GLY A 35 14.00 21.01 10.40
C GLY A 35 13.25 20.60 9.13
N MET A 36 13.72 21.06 7.96
CA MET A 36 13.15 20.68 6.66
C MET A 36 13.39 19.20 6.36
N VAL A 37 14.59 18.68 6.62
CA VAL A 37 14.93 17.25 6.43
C VAL A 37 14.06 16.37 7.33
N SER A 38 13.93 16.73 8.61
CA SER A 38 13.08 16.00 9.56
C SER A 38 11.61 15.94 9.11
N THR A 39 11.08 17.07 8.63
CA THR A 39 9.73 17.14 8.08
C THR A 39 9.57 16.23 6.87
N ARG A 40 10.55 16.22 5.95
CA ARG A 40 10.52 15.35 4.77
C ARG A 40 10.54 13.88 5.15
N ASN A 41 11.37 13.49 6.11
CA ASN A 41 11.44 12.10 6.59
C ASN A 41 10.11 11.65 7.21
N ARG A 42 9.42 12.51 7.96
CA ARG A 42 8.08 12.21 8.50
C ARG A 42 7.03 12.02 7.40
N MET A 43 7.09 12.81 6.34
CA MET A 43 6.20 12.65 5.18
C MET A 43 6.43 11.30 4.49
N VAL A 44 7.70 10.95 4.21
CA VAL A 44 8.05 9.64 3.61
C VAL A 44 7.54 8.49 4.46
N SER A 45 7.82 8.50 5.77
CA SER A 45 7.32 7.46 6.69
C SER A 45 5.79 7.34 6.70
N THR A 46 5.08 8.45 6.50
CA THR A 46 3.62 8.45 6.43
C THR A 46 3.13 7.80 5.13
N THR A 47 3.76 8.13 4.01
CA THR A 47 3.49 7.48 2.71
C THR A 47 3.74 5.98 2.78
N ASP A 48 4.86 5.54 3.36
CA ASP A 48 5.19 4.11 3.48
C ASP A 48 4.14 3.34 4.30
N ARG A 49 3.65 3.94 5.40
CA ARG A 49 2.56 3.36 6.20
C ARG A 49 1.25 3.23 5.42
N MET A 50 0.92 4.22 4.58
CA MET A 50 -0.29 4.16 3.73
C MET A 50 -0.16 3.07 2.66
N ILE A 51 1.01 2.92 2.05
CA ILE A 51 1.29 1.85 1.08
C ILE A 51 1.12 0.48 1.75
N SER A 52 1.77 0.27 2.90
CA SER A 52 1.67 -0.99 3.65
C SER A 52 0.22 -1.35 4.03
N THR A 53 -0.60 -0.35 4.37
CA THR A 53 -2.03 -0.55 4.64
C THR A 53 -2.78 -1.02 3.40
N THR A 54 -2.51 -0.38 2.25
CA THR A 54 -3.09 -0.77 0.95
C THR A 54 -2.72 -2.19 0.56
N ASP A 55 -1.44 -2.55 0.69
CA ASP A 55 -0.96 -3.90 0.40
C ASP A 55 -1.64 -4.96 1.29
N GLY A 56 -1.87 -4.63 2.57
CA GLY A 56 -2.62 -5.48 3.49
C GLY A 56 -4.08 -5.70 3.07
N MET A 57 -4.75 -4.66 2.58
CA MET A 57 -6.11 -4.77 2.03
C MET A 57 -6.13 -5.66 0.78
N VAL A 58 -5.22 -5.43 -0.17
CA VAL A 58 -5.09 -6.24 -1.39
C VAL A 58 -4.84 -7.72 -1.04
N SER A 59 -3.93 -8.01 -0.11
CA SER A 59 -3.68 -9.37 0.34
C SER A 59 -4.94 -10.03 0.94
N THR A 60 -5.76 -9.28 1.65
CA THR A 60 -7.01 -9.79 2.24
C THR A 60 -8.02 -10.13 1.15
N THR A 61 -8.22 -9.23 0.18
CA THR A 61 -9.08 -9.47 -0.98
C THR A 61 -8.64 -10.71 -1.76
N ASN A 62 -7.34 -10.87 -2.02
CA ASN A 62 -6.82 -12.05 -2.71
C ASN A 62 -7.11 -13.36 -1.96
N ARG A 63 -7.04 -13.36 -0.62
CA ARG A 63 -7.40 -14.53 0.20
C ARG A 63 -8.90 -14.84 0.12
N MET A 64 -9.75 -13.82 0.11
CA MET A 64 -11.20 -14.01 -0.06
C MET A 64 -11.50 -14.65 -1.43
N VAL A 65 -10.95 -14.09 -2.51
CA VAL A 65 -11.09 -14.65 -3.86
C VAL A 65 -10.60 -16.11 -3.93
N SER A 66 -9.43 -16.41 -3.34
CA SER A 66 -8.91 -17.79 -3.28
C SER A 66 -9.87 -18.73 -2.54
N THR A 67 -10.50 -18.26 -1.46
CA THR A 67 -11.48 -19.04 -0.70
C THR A 67 -12.73 -19.31 -1.54
N THR A 68 -13.27 -18.30 -2.21
CA THR A 68 -14.40 -18.45 -3.14
C THR A 68 -14.08 -19.47 -4.23
N ASN A 69 -12.91 -19.38 -4.86
CA ASN A 69 -12.50 -20.33 -5.91
C ASN A 69 -12.44 -21.77 -5.40
N ARG A 70 -11.99 -22.00 -4.15
CA ARG A 70 -12.01 -23.35 -3.53
C ARG A 70 -13.42 -23.86 -3.28
N MET A 71 -14.34 -22.99 -2.85
CA MET A 71 -15.75 -23.35 -2.68
C MET A 71 -16.36 -23.75 -4.01
N VAL A 72 -16.16 -22.95 -5.07
CA VAL A 72 -16.62 -23.27 -6.43
C VAL A 72 -16.07 -24.61 -6.92
N SER A 73 -14.76 -24.85 -6.74
CA SER A 73 -14.14 -26.13 -7.10
C SER A 73 -14.75 -27.32 -6.35
N THR A 74 -15.07 -27.14 -5.07
CA THR A 74 -15.72 -28.17 -4.26
C THR A 74 -17.13 -28.47 -4.77
N THR A 75 -17.91 -27.44 -5.06
CA THR A 75 -19.25 -27.57 -5.66
C THR A 75 -19.19 -28.31 -7.00
N ASN A 76 -18.24 -27.95 -7.87
CA ASN A 76 -18.06 -28.64 -9.15
C ASN A 76 -17.74 -30.12 -8.99
N ARG A 77 -16.92 -30.48 -7.99
CA ARG A 77 -16.65 -31.88 -7.68
C ARG A 77 -17.90 -32.62 -7.19
N MET A 78 -18.71 -32.00 -6.32
CA MET A 78 -19.97 -32.59 -5.85
C MET A 78 -20.95 -32.83 -7.00
N ILE A 79 -21.09 -31.84 -7.89
CA ILE A 79 -21.90 -31.96 -9.10
C ILE A 79 -21.41 -33.12 -9.96
N SER A 80 -20.11 -33.19 -10.24
CA SER A 80 -19.51 -34.27 -11.04
C SER A 80 -19.78 -35.66 -10.44
N THR A 81 -19.62 -35.82 -9.12
CA THR A 81 -19.95 -37.06 -8.43
C THR A 81 -21.44 -37.40 -8.55
N THR A 82 -22.32 -36.42 -8.36
CA THR A 82 -23.78 -36.61 -8.44
C THR A 82 -24.22 -37.01 -9.83
N THR A 83 -23.68 -36.34 -10.86
CA THR A 83 -23.91 -36.72 -12.26
C THR A 83 -23.44 -38.15 -12.54
N SER A 84 -22.25 -38.52 -12.06
CA SER A 84 -21.71 -39.87 -12.26
C SER A 84 -22.62 -40.94 -11.66
N ILE A 85 -23.13 -40.70 -10.45
CA ILE A 85 -24.10 -41.59 -9.78
C ILE A 85 -25.41 -41.66 -10.60
N ALA A 86 -25.98 -40.51 -10.98
CA ALA A 86 -27.23 -40.46 -11.73
C ALA A 86 -27.13 -41.20 -13.08
N THR A 87 -26.02 -41.02 -13.80
CA THR A 87 -25.72 -41.74 -15.05
C THR A 87 -25.59 -43.25 -14.84
N SER A 88 -25.00 -43.69 -13.73
CA SER A 88 -24.90 -45.12 -13.42
C SER A 88 -26.25 -45.77 -13.07
N MET A 89 -27.19 -45.00 -12.53
CA MET A 89 -28.52 -45.49 -12.12
C MET A 89 -29.54 -45.51 -13.27
N VAL A 90 -29.45 -44.59 -14.23
CA VAL A 90 -30.37 -44.51 -15.38
C VAL A 90 -29.57 -44.33 -16.67
N PRO A 91 -29.15 -45.43 -17.33
CA PRO A 91 -28.42 -45.37 -18.60
C PRO A 91 -29.30 -44.70 -19.67
N GLY A 92 -28.97 -43.45 -20.05
CA GLY A 92 -29.67 -42.70 -21.10
C GLY A 92 -30.11 -41.27 -20.74
N ASN A 93 -30.18 -40.90 -19.45
CA ASN A 93 -30.61 -39.55 -19.03
C ASN A 93 -29.46 -38.54 -18.83
N THR A 94 -28.21 -38.95 -19.11
CA THR A 94 -26.98 -38.17 -18.87
C THR A 94 -26.94 -36.84 -19.61
N ILE A 95 -27.44 -36.80 -20.85
CA ILE A 95 -27.37 -35.60 -21.70
C ILE A 95 -28.30 -34.51 -21.19
N ALA A 96 -29.49 -34.85 -20.70
CA ALA A 96 -30.44 -33.86 -20.17
C ALA A 96 -29.91 -33.24 -18.86
N PHE A 97 -29.40 -34.07 -17.95
CA PHE A 97 -28.82 -33.60 -16.69
C PHE A 97 -27.58 -32.73 -16.89
N GLN A 98 -26.64 -33.15 -17.77
CA GLN A 98 -25.43 -32.38 -18.04
C GLN A 98 -25.74 -31.03 -18.72
N ARG A 99 -26.75 -30.97 -19.59
CA ARG A 99 -27.20 -29.71 -20.20
C ARG A 99 -27.82 -28.77 -19.19
N LEU A 100 -28.61 -29.28 -18.26
CA LEU A 100 -29.26 -28.48 -17.22
C LEU A 100 -28.23 -27.91 -16.23
N VAL A 101 -27.23 -28.71 -15.83
CA VAL A 101 -26.09 -28.26 -15.03
C VAL A 101 -25.26 -27.19 -15.76
N ASN A 102 -24.95 -27.38 -17.04
CA ASN A 102 -24.20 -26.39 -17.82
C ASN A 102 -24.96 -25.06 -17.98
N ILE A 103 -26.28 -25.09 -18.16
CA ILE A 103 -27.10 -23.87 -18.24
C ILE A 103 -27.03 -23.09 -16.92
N ILE A 104 -27.23 -23.77 -15.79
CA ILE A 104 -27.14 -23.13 -14.46
C ILE A 104 -25.75 -22.52 -14.23
N TYR A 105 -24.69 -23.20 -14.66
CA TYR A 105 -23.31 -22.72 -14.49
C TYR A 105 -23.00 -21.48 -15.34
N ILE A 106 -23.46 -21.45 -16.59
CA ILE A 106 -23.29 -20.31 -17.50
C ILE A 106 -24.06 -19.08 -16.98
N ASP A 107 -25.25 -19.25 -16.42
CA ASP A 107 -26.04 -18.15 -15.87
C ASP A 107 -25.49 -17.62 -14.54
N TYR A 108 -24.77 -18.43 -13.77
CA TYR A 108 -24.02 -17.99 -12.60
C TYR A 108 -22.84 -17.09 -12.98
N ASP A 109 -22.04 -17.50 -13.97
CA ASP A 109 -20.85 -16.76 -14.44
C ASP A 109 -21.24 -15.42 -15.11
N ARG A 110 -22.35 -15.38 -15.87
CA ARG A 110 -22.87 -14.13 -16.44
C ARG A 110 -23.37 -13.13 -15.40
N ASN A 111 -23.93 -13.58 -14.27
CA ASN A 111 -24.48 -12.67 -13.26
C ASN A 111 -23.39 -11.99 -12.41
N ASP A 112 -22.22 -12.60 -12.23
CA ASP A 112 -21.09 -11.98 -11.54
C ASP A 112 -20.35 -10.95 -12.42
N SER A 113 -20.39 -11.11 -13.76
CA SER A 113 -19.74 -10.19 -14.70
C SER A 113 -20.38 -8.78 -14.78
N TYR A 114 -21.58 -8.57 -14.23
CA TYR A 114 -22.28 -7.27 -14.26
C TYR A 114 -22.18 -6.46 -12.96
N ARG A 115 -21.41 -6.94 -11.96
CA ARG A 115 -21.46 -6.39 -10.60
C ARG A 115 -20.26 -5.53 -10.19
N TYR A 116 -19.36 -5.26 -11.12
CA TYR A 116 -18.18 -4.41 -10.92
C TYR A 116 -18.01 -3.42 -12.09
N ASP A 117 -18.84 -2.38 -12.09
CA ASP A 117 -18.55 -1.06 -12.69
C ASP A 117 -18.67 -0.01 -11.57
#